data_AF-A0A699UPX8-F1
#
_entry.id   AF-A0A699UPX8-F1
#
_cell.length_a   1.000
_cell.length_b   1.000
_cell.length_c   1.000
_cell.angle_alpha   90.00
_cell.angle_beta   90.00
_cell.angle_gamma   90.00
#
_symmetry.space_group_name_H-M   'P 1'
#
loop_
_entity.id
_entity.type
_entity.pdbx_description
1 polymer ?
#
loop_
_entity_poly.entity_id
_entity_poly.type
_entity_poly.pdbx_seq_one_letter_code
_entity_poly.pdbx_strand_id
1 'polypeptide(L)'
;MASEQSNSRPALHEMTPAKICSGLVPKPTSSTPFVPPSRNDWHLLFQSLFDELLTPPPSVDPPPPKVIAPIAEVIALEPAESTGL
;
A
#
# COMPACT_ATOMS: atom_id res chain seq x y z
N MET A 1 46.64 23.53 26.27
CA MET A 1 47.60 23.43 25.15
C MET A 1 47.77 21.94 24.87
N ALA A 2 46.97 21.28 24.04
CA ALA A 2 46.78 21.43 22.59
C ALA A 2 48.01 20.97 21.79
N SER A 3 48.01 19.69 21.40
CA SER A 3 48.75 19.19 20.24
C SER A 3 47.84 18.22 19.49
N GLU A 4 47.09 18.81 18.57
CA GLU A 4 46.76 18.30 17.24
C GLU A 4 46.94 16.79 17.05
N GLN A 5 45.83 16.04 17.11
CA GLN A 5 45.81 14.70 16.53
C GLN A 5 45.92 14.83 15.02
N SER A 6 47.14 14.66 14.52
CA SER A 6 47.43 14.53 13.10
C SER A 6 46.68 13.32 12.55
N ASN A 7 45.58 13.62 11.86
CA ASN A 7 44.86 12.81 10.90
C ASN A 7 45.80 12.26 9.80
N SER A 8 46.64 11.28 10.13
CA SER A 8 47.32 10.49 9.13
C SER A 8 46.30 9.54 8.50
N ARG A 9 45.59 10.05 7.47
CA ARG A 9 44.90 9.20 6.51
C ARG A 9 45.96 8.31 5.87
N PRO A 10 45.88 6.97 5.95
CA PRO A 10 46.76 6.12 5.17
C PRO A 10 46.53 6.49 3.71
N ALA A 11 47.61 6.90 3.03
CA ALA A 11 47.57 7.10 1.59
C ALA A 11 47.08 5.78 0.97
N LEU A 12 45.96 5.84 0.25
CA LEU A 12 45.45 4.70 -0.49
C LEU A 12 46.47 4.46 -1.61
N HIS A 13 47.43 3.55 -1.38
CA HIS A 13 48.34 3.19 -2.44
C HIS A 13 47.45 2.63 -3.56
N GLU A 14 47.57 3.19 -4.76
CA GLU A 14 46.91 2.65 -5.93
C GLU A 14 47.55 1.29 -6.19
N MET A 15 46.96 0.24 -5.62
CA MET A 15 47.35 -1.14 -5.89
C MET A 15 46.83 -1.43 -7.30
N THR A 16 47.64 -1.10 -8.31
CA THR A 16 47.38 -1.53 -9.68
C THR A 16 47.08 -3.03 -9.64
N PRO A 17 45.88 -3.49 -10.04
CA PRO A 17 45.61 -4.91 -10.09
C PRO A 17 46.52 -5.53 -11.14
N ALA A 18 47.65 -6.10 -10.70
CA ALA A 18 48.45 -6.96 -11.55
C ALA A 18 47.57 -8.16 -11.89
N LYS A 19 47.11 -8.20 -13.14
CA LYS A 19 46.20 -9.20 -13.67
C LYS A 19 46.95 -10.53 -13.81
N ILE A 20 47.19 -11.21 -12.70
CA ILE A 20 47.56 -12.63 -12.70
C ILE A 20 46.30 -13.42 -13.05
N CYS A 21 45.94 -13.42 -14.34
CA CYS A 21 45.01 -14.38 -14.90
C CYS A 21 45.72 -15.73 -15.00
N SER A 22 45.96 -16.37 -13.86
CA SER A 22 46.51 -17.72 -13.80
C SER A 22 45.37 -18.72 -13.70
N GLY A 23 44.86 -19.13 -14.87
CA GLY A 23 44.31 -20.48 -15.11
C GLY A 23 43.14 -21.01 -14.27
N LEU A 24 42.46 -20.22 -13.42
CA LEU A 24 41.30 -20.74 -12.68
C LEU A 24 40.08 -20.81 -13.59
N VAL A 25 39.79 -22.03 -14.06
CA VAL A 25 38.55 -22.33 -14.78
C VAL A 25 37.37 -22.18 -13.81
N PRO A 26 36.41 -21.27 -14.05
CA PRO A 26 35.22 -21.16 -13.23
C PRO A 26 34.43 -22.47 -13.28
N LYS A 27 34.11 -23.03 -12.11
CA LYS A 27 33.14 -24.12 -12.02
C LYS A 27 31.76 -23.51 -12.30
N PRO A 28 30.92 -24.09 -13.16
CA PRO A 28 29.61 -23.53 -13.42
C PRO A 28 28.77 -23.59 -12.14
N THR A 29 28.39 -22.42 -11.61
CA THR A 29 27.38 -22.31 -10.54
C THR A 29 26.02 -22.62 -11.16
N SER A 30 25.25 -23.52 -10.53
CA SER A 30 23.88 -23.78 -10.97
C SER A 30 23.03 -22.53 -10.73
N SER A 31 22.67 -21.86 -11.81
CA SER A 31 21.70 -20.76 -11.81
C SER A 31 20.35 -21.35 -12.17
N THR A 32 19.64 -21.91 -11.19
CA THR A 32 18.25 -22.32 -11.44
C THR A 32 17.44 -21.05 -11.70
N PRO A 33 16.85 -20.87 -12.89
CA PRO A 33 16.10 -19.66 -13.22
C PRO A 33 14.82 -19.59 -12.37
N PHE A 34 14.49 -18.40 -11.88
CA PHE A 34 13.16 -18.17 -11.31
C PHE A 34 12.13 -18.27 -12.43
N VAL A 35 11.24 -19.26 -12.34
CA VAL A 35 10.10 -19.40 -13.25
C VAL A 35 8.92 -18.71 -12.57
N PRO A 36 8.38 -17.62 -13.13
CA PRO A 36 7.20 -16.99 -12.56
C PRO A 36 6.01 -17.96 -12.59
N PRO A 37 5.17 -17.99 -11.54
CA PRO A 37 3.97 -18.81 -11.54
C PRO A 37 3.05 -18.46 -12.72
N SER A 38 2.26 -19.43 -13.18
CA SER A 38 1.30 -19.17 -14.25
C SER A 38 0.18 -18.25 -13.78
N ARG A 39 -0.55 -17.62 -14.72
CA ARG A 39 -1.69 -16.74 -14.37
C ARG A 39 -2.72 -17.44 -13.48
N ASN A 40 -2.91 -18.75 -13.68
CA ASN A 40 -3.85 -19.53 -12.89
C ASN A 40 -3.32 -19.78 -11.47
N ASP A 41 -2.01 -20.00 -11.33
CA ASP A 41 -1.38 -20.15 -10.01
C ASP A 41 -1.50 -18.83 -9.22
N TRP A 42 -1.26 -17.69 -9.88
CA TRP A 42 -1.52 -16.38 -9.28
C TRP A 42 -3.00 -16.20 -8.92
N HIS A 43 -3.93 -16.59 -9.80
CA HIS A 43 -5.35 -16.50 -9.49
C HIS A 43 -5.72 -17.35 -8.26
N LEU A 44 -5.17 -18.55 -8.11
CA LEU A 44 -5.41 -19.39 -6.94
C LEU A 44 -4.81 -18.81 -5.66
N LEU A 45 -3.59 -18.28 -5.72
CA LEU A 45 -2.92 -17.69 -4.56
C LEU A 45 -3.62 -16.43 -4.04
N PHE A 46 -4.32 -15.70 -4.92
CA PHE A 46 -4.95 -14.43 -4.57
C PHE A 46 -6.48 -14.49 -4.45
N GLN A 47 -7.15 -15.51 -4.99
CA GLN A 47 -8.60 -15.66 -4.90
C GLN A 47 -9.09 -15.57 -3.46
N SER A 48 -8.54 -16.38 -2.55
CA SER A 48 -9.00 -16.40 -1.15
C SER A 48 -8.85 -15.04 -0.45
N LEU A 49 -7.81 -14.28 -0.80
CA LEU A 49 -7.60 -12.94 -0.24
C LEU A 49 -8.70 -11.96 -0.69
N PHE A 50 -9.19 -12.11 -1.92
CA PHE A 50 -10.23 -11.25 -2.47
C PHE A 50 -11.64 -11.75 -2.15
N ASP A 51 -11.87 -13.06 -2.09
CA ASP A 51 -13.19 -13.62 -1.78
C ASP A 51 -13.67 -13.18 -0.39
N GLU A 52 -12.77 -13.13 0.59
CA GLU A 52 -13.08 -12.62 1.93
C GLU A 52 -13.36 -11.10 1.94
N LEU A 53 -12.66 -10.33 1.10
CA LEU A 53 -12.87 -8.89 0.97
C LEU A 53 -14.13 -8.51 0.20
N LEU A 54 -14.47 -9.28 -0.84
CA LEU A 54 -15.59 -9.01 -1.75
C LEU A 54 -16.89 -9.64 -1.26
N THR A 55 -16.82 -10.62 -0.37
CA THR A 55 -17.99 -11.24 0.25
C THR A 55 -18.05 -10.81 1.71
N PRO A 56 -18.60 -9.61 2.02
CA PRO A 56 -18.77 -9.23 3.41
C PRO A 56 -19.65 -10.29 4.10
N PRO A 57 -19.39 -10.62 5.38
CA PRO A 57 -20.27 -11.49 6.13
C PRO A 57 -21.70 -10.92 6.11
N PRO A 58 -22.74 -11.76 6.18
CA PRO A 58 -24.11 -11.28 6.11
C PRO A 58 -24.36 -10.23 7.19
N SER A 59 -24.69 -9.02 6.75
CA SER A 59 -25.09 -7.92 7.62
C SER A 59 -26.34 -8.34 8.38
N VAL A 60 -26.24 -8.50 9.70
CA VAL A 60 -27.43 -8.66 10.55
C VAL A 60 -28.10 -7.30 10.60
N ASP A 61 -29.18 -7.12 9.84
CA ASP A 61 -29.87 -5.83 9.75
C ASP A 61 -30.42 -5.39 11.12
N PRO A 62 -30.08 -4.17 11.59
CA PRO A 62 -30.80 -3.58 12.71
C PRO A 62 -32.24 -3.25 12.27
N PRO A 63 -33.24 -3.39 13.16
CA PRO A 63 -34.65 -3.19 12.81
C PRO A 63 -34.94 -1.76 12.33
N PRO A 64 -35.88 -1.57 11.39
CA PRO A 64 -36.11 -0.27 10.75
C PRO A 64 -36.74 0.75 11.70
N PRO A 65 -36.34 2.04 11.62
CA PRO A 65 -37.05 3.12 12.31
C PRO A 65 -38.44 3.31 11.69
N LYS A 66 -39.48 3.31 12.53
CA LYS A 66 -40.89 3.40 12.13
C LYS A 66 -41.20 4.81 11.58
N VAL A 67 -41.39 4.92 10.26
CA VAL A 67 -41.67 6.19 9.56
C VAL A 67 -43.17 6.52 9.58
N ILE A 68 -43.52 7.75 10.00
CA ILE A 68 -44.84 8.36 9.80
C ILE A 68 -44.69 9.41 8.69
N ALA A 69 -45.56 9.38 7.69
CA ALA A 69 -45.45 10.13 6.42
C ALA A 69 -45.59 11.68 6.58
N PRO A 70 -45.05 12.47 5.63
CA PRO A 70 -45.08 13.92 5.66
C PRO A 70 -46.37 14.50 5.06
N ILE A 71 -46.98 15.48 5.73
CA ILE A 71 -48.13 16.23 5.20
C ILE A 71 -47.57 17.37 4.34
N ALA A 72 -47.51 17.17 3.03
CA ALA A 72 -47.26 18.22 2.06
C ALA A 72 -48.58 18.88 1.63
N GLU A 73 -48.60 20.21 1.59
CA GLU A 73 -49.55 21.04 0.82
C GLU A 73 -51.01 21.11 1.33
N VAL A 74 -51.28 21.83 2.43
CA VAL A 74 -52.60 22.46 2.66
C VAL A 74 -52.44 23.89 3.21
N ILE A 75 -52.45 24.84 2.26
CA ILE A 75 -53.18 26.12 2.28
C ILE A 75 -52.72 27.23 3.26
N ALA A 76 -52.41 28.39 2.66
CA ALA A 76 -52.24 29.75 3.22
C ALA A 76 -50.87 30.12 3.84
N LEU A 77 -49.85 30.24 3.00
CA LEU A 77 -48.88 31.33 3.16
C LEU A 77 -49.43 32.55 2.42
N GLU A 78 -50.48 33.17 2.95
CA GLU A 78 -50.89 34.53 2.57
C GLU A 78 -50.32 35.47 3.64
N PRO A 79 -49.58 36.54 3.26
CA PRO A 79 -48.95 37.44 4.21
C PRO A 79 -49.95 38.51 4.65
N ALA A 80 -50.76 38.20 5.67
CA ALA A 80 -51.62 39.20 6.30
C ALA A 80 -50.85 40.03 7.32
N GLU A 81 -50.43 41.21 6.88
CA GLU A 81 -50.19 42.40 7.70
C GLU A 81 -51.31 42.57 8.74
N SER A 82 -50.99 42.61 10.04
CA SER A 82 -51.91 43.15 11.04
C SER A 82 -51.18 43.67 12.28
N THR A 83 -50.93 44.98 12.25
CA THR A 83 -51.39 45.95 13.25
C THR A 83 -51.14 45.67 14.73
N GLY A 84 -50.17 46.42 15.27
CA GLY A 84 -50.47 47.45 16.27
C GLY A 84 -50.71 47.02 17.72
N LEU A 85 -49.71 47.29 18.56
CA LEU A 85 -49.90 47.85 19.90
C LEU A 85 -48.83 48.89 20.17
#